data_AF-A0A973ZJE6-F1
#
_entry.id   AF-A0A973ZJE6-F1
#
_cell.length_a   1.000
_cell.length_b   1.000
_cell.length_c   1.000
_cell.angle_alpha   90.00
_cell.angle_beta   90.00
_cell.angle_gamma   90.00
#
_symmetry.space_group_name_H-M   'P 1'
#
loop_
_entity.id
_entity.type
_entity.pdbx_description
1 polymer ?
#
loop_
_entity_poly.entity_id
_entity_poly.type
_entity_poly.pdbx_seq_one_letter_code
_entity_poly.pdbx_strand_id
1 'polypeptide(L)'
;MKAAALSSFGPPEVLRTVELDEPDAQAGQVRVQVKVAGVQPFDCGVREGRFPHALVGDFPIVPGNEFAGTIDQVGAGVTGFSVGDAVLGFSTLGGYAEWVTVPYDQVVPKPADMPWKIAGGFSGAAQGARNALNQMRVTTGDVVLINGASGGLGTMAVQLAKAMGASTVIGTAGQANHEYLRSLGAVP
;
A
#
# COMPACT_ATOMS: atom_id res chain seq x y z
N MET A 1 2.14 -22.44 -2.09
CA MET A 1 1.48 -21.23 -2.63
C MET A 1 2.27 -20.65 -3.78
N LYS A 2 1.56 -20.07 -4.74
CA LYS A 2 2.14 -19.25 -5.81
C LYS A 2 2.52 -17.88 -5.30
N ALA A 3 3.70 -17.42 -5.69
CA ALA A 3 4.18 -16.07 -5.45
C ALA A 3 4.92 -15.53 -6.67
N ALA A 4 4.88 -14.22 -6.90
CA ALA A 4 5.74 -13.55 -7.86
C ALA A 4 7.03 -13.11 -7.15
N ALA A 5 8.15 -13.77 -7.48
CA ALA A 5 9.41 -13.59 -6.79
C ALA A 5 10.55 -13.22 -7.75
N LEU A 6 11.60 -12.67 -7.16
CA LEU A 6 12.86 -12.31 -7.79
C LEU A 6 13.91 -13.36 -7.44
N SER A 7 14.66 -13.85 -8.43
CA SER A 7 15.87 -14.67 -8.20
C SER A 7 17.16 -13.89 -8.51
N SER A 8 17.01 -12.68 -9.04
CA SER A 8 18.07 -11.71 -9.31
C SER A 8 17.45 -10.31 -9.41
N PHE A 9 18.26 -9.27 -9.27
CA PHE A 9 17.82 -7.89 -9.53
C PHE A 9 17.86 -7.60 -11.04
N GLY A 10 16.97 -6.73 -11.52
CA GLY A 10 16.97 -6.34 -12.93
C GLY A 10 15.66 -5.74 -13.47
N PRO A 11 15.44 -5.83 -14.79
CA PRO A 11 14.24 -5.30 -15.45
C PRO A 11 12.99 -6.14 -15.08
N PRO A 12 11.76 -5.69 -15.43
CA PRO A 12 10.53 -6.37 -15.01
C PRO A 12 10.47 -7.89 -15.26
N GLU A 13 11.17 -8.40 -16.28
CA GLU A 13 11.19 -9.80 -16.70
C GLU A 13 11.89 -10.74 -15.71
N VAL A 14 12.59 -10.21 -14.70
CA VAL A 14 13.18 -11.01 -13.62
C VAL A 14 12.14 -11.44 -12.58
N LEU A 15 10.96 -10.80 -12.55
CA LEU A 15 9.85 -11.21 -11.70
C LEU A 15 9.15 -12.44 -12.32
N ARG A 16 9.14 -13.55 -11.58
CA ARG A 16 8.59 -14.83 -12.05
C ARG A 16 7.67 -15.44 -11.02
N THR A 17 6.63 -16.13 -11.49
CA THR A 17 5.81 -16.96 -10.61
C THR A 17 6.60 -18.20 -10.19
N VAL A 18 6.66 -18.44 -8.88
CA VAL A 18 7.29 -19.60 -8.25
C VAL A 18 6.30 -20.24 -7.27
N GLU A 19 6.57 -21.48 -6.90
CA GLU A 19 5.87 -22.17 -5.80
C GLU A 19 6.75 -22.08 -4.54
N LEU A 20 6.17 -21.62 -3.44
CA LEU A 20 6.78 -21.52 -2.11
C LEU A 20 5.90 -22.21 -1.07
N ASP A 21 6.44 -22.49 0.11
CA ASP A 21 5.64 -22.98 1.22
C ASP A 21 4.57 -21.96 1.64
N GLU A 22 3.41 -22.45 2.09
CA GLU A 22 2.38 -21.59 2.68
C GLU A 22 2.86 -21.10 4.06
N PRO A 23 2.83 -19.78 4.33
CA PRO A 23 3.24 -19.26 5.62
C PRO A 23 2.18 -19.55 6.67
N ASP A 24 2.57 -19.75 7.93
CA ASP A 24 1.65 -19.82 9.06
C ASP A 24 1.65 -18.50 9.85
N ALA A 25 0.47 -18.04 10.25
CA ALA A 25 0.32 -16.92 11.17
C ALA A 25 0.93 -17.26 12.54
N GLN A 26 2.01 -16.56 12.90
CA GLN A 26 2.63 -16.69 14.22
C GLN A 26 1.85 -15.89 15.27
N ALA A 27 2.25 -15.99 16.54
CA ALA A 27 1.68 -15.18 17.61
C ALA A 27 1.72 -13.68 17.25
N GLY A 28 0.60 -12.98 17.44
CA GLY A 28 0.43 -11.57 17.07
C GLY A 28 0.30 -11.31 15.56
N GLN A 29 0.13 -12.35 14.73
CA GLN A 29 -0.04 -12.18 13.29
C GLN A 29 -1.39 -12.71 12.79
N VAL A 30 -1.82 -12.17 11.66
CA VAL A 30 -2.89 -12.74 10.85
C VAL A 30 -2.32 -13.20 9.53
N ARG A 31 -2.88 -14.28 8.98
CA ARG A 31 -2.64 -14.67 7.58
C ARG A 31 -3.83 -14.22 6.74
N VAL A 32 -3.51 -13.55 5.66
CA VAL A 32 -4.49 -13.02 4.72
C VAL A 32 -4.32 -13.76 3.40
N GLN A 33 -5.39 -14.41 2.95
CA GLN A 33 -5.51 -14.88 1.58
C GLN A 33 -5.70 -13.65 0.67
N VAL A 34 -4.65 -13.32 -0.08
CA VAL A 34 -4.58 -12.10 -0.90
C VAL A 34 -5.50 -12.24 -2.10
N LYS A 35 -6.37 -11.23 -2.30
CA LYS A 35 -7.23 -11.13 -3.49
C LYS A 35 -6.67 -10.15 -4.50
N VAL A 36 -6.09 -9.07 -4.03
CA VAL A 36 -5.48 -8.01 -4.85
C VAL A 36 -4.26 -7.48 -4.12
N ALA A 37 -3.16 -7.29 -4.84
CA ALA A 37 -1.99 -6.54 -4.38
C ALA A 37 -1.77 -5.33 -5.30
N GLY A 38 -1.37 -4.22 -4.70
CA GLY A 38 -1.06 -2.97 -5.40
C GLY A 38 0.41 -2.91 -5.82
N VAL A 39 0.69 -2.15 -6.87
CA VAL A 39 2.06 -1.97 -7.38
C VAL A 39 2.54 -0.56 -7.09
N GLN A 40 3.70 -0.46 -6.45
CA GLN A 40 4.28 0.81 -6.03
C GLN A 40 5.68 1.04 -6.60
N PRO A 41 6.14 2.30 -6.69
CA PRO A 41 7.53 2.61 -7.05
C PRO A 41 8.56 1.93 -6.13
N PHE A 42 8.19 1.68 -4.87
CA PHE A 42 9.01 0.92 -3.92
C PHE A 42 9.31 -0.49 -4.45
N ASP A 43 8.31 -1.20 -4.97
CA ASP A 43 8.46 -2.56 -5.50
C ASP A 43 9.43 -2.59 -6.70
N CYS A 44 9.36 -1.58 -7.57
CA CYS A 44 10.33 -1.40 -8.66
C CYS A 44 11.74 -1.19 -8.14
N GLY A 45 11.91 -0.39 -7.08
CA GLY A 45 13.21 -0.17 -6.45
C GLY A 45 13.79 -1.43 -5.80
N VAL A 46 12.95 -2.27 -5.18
CA VAL A 46 13.34 -3.59 -4.66
C VAL A 46 13.84 -4.48 -5.80
N ARG A 47 13.05 -4.58 -6.89
CA ARG A 47 13.44 -5.34 -8.09
C ARG A 47 14.75 -4.87 -8.71
N GLU A 48 14.99 -3.56 -8.71
CA GLU A 48 16.21 -2.95 -9.27
C GLU A 48 17.43 -3.06 -8.34
N GLY A 49 17.28 -3.62 -7.13
CA GLY A 49 18.38 -3.75 -6.16
C GLY A 49 18.79 -2.40 -5.55
N ARG A 50 17.88 -1.42 -5.48
CA ARG A 50 18.15 -0.06 -4.96
C ARG A 50 18.09 0.05 -3.45
N PHE A 51 17.71 -1.01 -2.76
CA PHE A 51 17.57 -1.06 -1.31
C PHE A 51 18.60 -1.98 -0.67
N PRO A 52 19.02 -1.71 0.58
CA PRO A 52 20.01 -2.53 1.27
C PRO A 52 19.46 -3.95 1.53
N HIS A 53 20.34 -4.94 1.48
CA HIS A 53 20.00 -6.34 1.76
C HIS A 53 19.28 -6.55 3.09
N ALA A 54 19.67 -5.79 4.13
CA ALA A 54 19.04 -5.86 5.45
C ALA A 54 17.53 -5.50 5.44
N LEU A 55 17.06 -4.77 4.43
CA LEU A 55 15.64 -4.45 4.26
C LEU A 55 14.89 -5.52 3.47
N VAL A 56 15.53 -6.10 2.46
CA VAL A 56 14.85 -6.93 1.45
C VAL A 56 15.07 -8.44 1.59
N GLY A 57 16.09 -8.85 2.34
CA GLY A 57 16.45 -10.25 2.53
C GLY A 57 17.15 -10.90 1.32
N ASP A 58 17.34 -12.21 1.42
CA ASP A 58 17.95 -13.06 0.40
C ASP A 58 16.94 -13.51 -0.67
N PHE A 59 17.45 -13.94 -1.82
CA PHE A 59 16.61 -14.57 -2.85
C PHE A 59 16.09 -15.95 -2.39
N PRO A 60 14.86 -16.35 -2.80
CA PRO A 60 13.93 -15.59 -3.62
C PRO A 60 13.22 -14.47 -2.83
N ILE A 61 13.23 -13.25 -3.37
CA ILE A 61 12.57 -12.08 -2.76
C ILE A 61 11.16 -11.96 -3.35
N VAL A 62 10.12 -11.92 -2.52
CA VAL A 62 8.74 -11.64 -2.95
C VAL A 62 8.41 -10.17 -2.71
N PRO A 63 8.28 -9.32 -3.76
CA PRO A 63 7.91 -7.92 -3.59
C PRO A 63 6.44 -7.72 -3.19
N GLY A 64 6.02 -6.47 -3.12
CA GLY A 64 4.64 -6.07 -2.84
C GLY A 64 4.47 -5.61 -1.40
N ASN A 65 4.04 -4.37 -1.24
CA ASN A 65 3.94 -3.70 0.05
C ASN A 65 2.51 -3.29 0.45
N GLU A 66 1.53 -3.54 -0.41
CA GLU A 66 0.12 -3.32 -0.13
C GLU A 66 -0.74 -4.43 -0.71
N PHE A 67 -1.80 -4.77 0.03
CA PHE A 67 -2.69 -5.88 -0.33
C PHE A 67 -4.08 -5.69 0.27
N ALA A 68 -5.04 -6.42 -0.29
CA ALA A 68 -6.35 -6.64 0.29
C ALA A 68 -6.77 -8.10 0.08
N GLY A 69 -7.44 -8.65 1.08
CA GLY A 69 -7.82 -10.05 1.09
C GLY A 69 -8.75 -10.42 2.24
N THR A 70 -8.82 -11.71 2.52
CA THR A 70 -9.61 -12.25 3.62
C THR A 70 -8.70 -12.95 4.60
N ILE A 71 -8.89 -12.72 5.91
CA ILE A 71 -8.15 -13.44 6.95
C ILE A 71 -8.56 -14.91 6.91
N ASP A 72 -7.59 -15.83 6.78
CA ASP A 72 -7.83 -17.28 6.79
C ASP A 72 -7.19 -17.99 8.00
N GLN A 73 -6.27 -17.31 8.70
CA GLN A 73 -5.65 -17.80 9.93
C GLN A 73 -5.38 -16.63 10.88
N VAL A 74 -5.57 -16.88 12.18
CA VAL A 74 -5.30 -15.91 13.26
C VAL A 74 -4.35 -16.55 14.27
N GLY A 75 -3.22 -15.91 14.50
CA GLY A 75 -2.24 -16.36 15.48
C GLY A 75 -2.63 -16.03 16.92
N ALA A 76 -1.94 -16.68 17.87
CA ALA A 76 -2.19 -16.48 19.29
C ALA A 76 -2.01 -15.00 19.70
N GLY A 77 -2.89 -14.50 20.57
CA GLY A 77 -2.81 -13.13 21.12
C GLY A 77 -3.33 -12.01 20.20
N VAL A 78 -3.78 -12.34 18.98
CA VAL A 78 -4.50 -11.38 18.13
C VAL A 78 -5.88 -11.11 18.71
N THR A 79 -6.28 -9.83 18.70
CA THR A 79 -7.60 -9.38 19.14
C THR A 79 -8.24 -8.51 18.07
N GLY A 80 -9.57 -8.45 18.04
CA GLY A 80 -10.32 -7.59 17.11
C GLY A 80 -10.46 -8.11 15.67
N PHE A 81 -9.87 -9.26 15.35
CA PHE A 81 -9.94 -9.91 14.03
C PHE A 81 -10.31 -11.38 14.13
N SER A 82 -11.01 -11.89 13.12
CA SER A 82 -11.45 -13.28 12.98
C SER A 82 -11.19 -13.81 11.57
N VAL A 83 -11.12 -15.14 11.46
CA VAL A 83 -11.15 -15.81 10.14
C VAL A 83 -12.44 -15.43 9.41
N GLY A 84 -12.30 -15.05 8.14
CA GLY A 84 -13.38 -14.57 7.28
C GLY A 84 -13.44 -13.04 7.14
N ASP A 85 -12.75 -12.29 7.99
CA ASP A 85 -12.75 -10.82 7.92
C ASP A 85 -12.10 -10.31 6.62
N ALA A 86 -12.76 -9.36 5.97
CA ALA A 86 -12.22 -8.65 4.81
C ALA A 86 -11.32 -7.51 5.27
N VAL A 87 -10.06 -7.50 4.83
CA VAL A 87 -9.05 -6.54 5.26
C VAL A 87 -8.27 -5.95 4.09
N LEU A 88 -7.69 -4.78 4.32
CA LEU A 88 -6.57 -4.25 3.55
C LEU A 88 -5.43 -3.88 4.49
N GLY A 89 -4.21 -3.90 4.00
CA GLY A 89 -3.06 -3.72 4.86
C GLY A 89 -1.77 -3.37 4.14
N PHE A 90 -0.72 -3.27 4.95
CA PHE A 90 0.64 -3.02 4.53
C PHE A 90 1.53 -4.19 4.95
N SER A 91 2.53 -4.47 4.13
CA SER A 91 3.68 -5.29 4.51
C SER A 91 4.91 -4.64 3.89
N THR A 92 6.11 -4.86 4.42
CA THR A 92 7.32 -4.38 3.74
C THR A 92 7.51 -5.12 2.41
N LEU A 93 7.23 -6.42 2.40
CA LEU A 93 7.38 -7.36 1.28
C LEU A 93 6.35 -8.48 1.37
N GLY A 94 6.28 -9.35 0.37
CA GLY A 94 5.46 -10.57 0.40
C GLY A 94 4.01 -10.38 -0.07
N GLY A 95 3.62 -9.17 -0.46
CA GLY A 95 2.26 -8.90 -0.94
C GLY A 95 1.94 -9.57 -2.28
N TYR A 96 2.95 -9.88 -3.11
CA TYR A 96 2.75 -10.57 -4.39
C TYR A 96 2.72 -12.09 -4.24
N ALA A 97 1.88 -12.59 -3.35
CA ALA A 97 1.68 -14.00 -3.09
C ALA A 97 0.21 -14.31 -2.85
N GLU A 98 -0.20 -15.57 -2.95
CA GLU A 98 -1.57 -15.99 -2.62
C GLU A 98 -1.89 -15.80 -1.13
N TRP A 99 -0.89 -15.85 -0.25
CA TRP A 99 -1.02 -15.53 1.18
C TRP A 99 0.11 -14.64 1.67
N VAL A 100 -0.22 -13.79 2.64
CA VAL A 100 0.75 -12.98 3.38
C VAL A 100 0.43 -13.04 4.87
N THR A 101 1.47 -13.16 5.71
CA THR A 101 1.37 -13.07 7.17
C THR A 101 1.92 -11.73 7.63
N VAL A 102 1.12 -10.98 8.39
CA VAL A 102 1.53 -9.67 8.93
C VAL A 102 1.12 -9.53 10.38
N PRO A 103 1.80 -8.68 11.18
CA PRO A 103 1.28 -8.30 12.49
C PRO A 103 -0.15 -7.76 12.36
N TYR A 104 -1.02 -8.09 13.32
CA TYR A 104 -2.44 -7.75 13.24
C TYR A 104 -2.71 -6.22 13.24
N ASP A 105 -1.74 -5.41 13.66
CA ASP A 105 -1.79 -3.95 13.61
C ASP A 105 -1.41 -3.36 12.24
N GLN A 106 -1.00 -4.18 11.28
CA GLN A 106 -0.71 -3.78 9.89
C GLN A 106 -1.90 -3.96 8.94
N VAL A 107 -3.06 -4.37 9.46
CA VAL A 107 -4.30 -4.50 8.70
C VAL A 107 -5.41 -3.68 9.34
N VAL A 108 -6.34 -3.24 8.49
CA VAL A 108 -7.60 -2.62 8.91
C VAL A 108 -8.77 -3.30 8.23
N PRO A 109 -9.97 -3.28 8.83
CA PRO A 109 -11.18 -3.73 8.16
C PRO A 109 -11.36 -3.00 6.84
N LYS A 110 -11.60 -3.77 5.78
CA LYS A 110 -11.94 -3.21 4.48
C LYS A 110 -13.37 -2.67 4.54
N PRO A 111 -13.62 -1.41 4.13
CA PRO A 111 -14.98 -0.91 3.98
C PRO A 111 -15.80 -1.82 3.05
N ALA A 112 -17.03 -2.15 3.45
CA ALA A 112 -17.84 -3.16 2.77
C ALA A 112 -18.11 -2.79 1.31
N ASP A 113 -18.34 -1.51 1.05
CA ASP A 113 -18.65 -0.91 -0.25
C ASP A 113 -17.41 -0.62 -1.11
N MET A 114 -16.21 -0.63 -0.54
CA MET A 114 -14.97 -0.43 -1.30
C MET A 114 -14.70 -1.64 -2.22
N PRO A 115 -14.51 -1.47 -3.54
CA PRO A 115 -14.15 -2.61 -4.39
C PRO A 115 -12.77 -3.18 -4.03
N TRP A 116 -12.59 -4.49 -4.16
CA TRP A 116 -11.30 -5.16 -3.87
C TRP A 116 -10.11 -4.55 -4.62
N LYS A 117 -10.32 -4.17 -5.89
CA LYS A 117 -9.29 -3.53 -6.71
C LYS A 117 -8.84 -2.18 -6.16
N ILE A 118 -9.74 -1.44 -5.52
CA ILE A 118 -9.41 -0.19 -4.84
C ILE A 118 -8.70 -0.49 -3.53
N ALA A 119 -9.24 -1.40 -2.72
CA ALA A 119 -8.67 -1.76 -1.42
C ALA A 119 -7.21 -2.25 -1.52
N GLY A 120 -6.89 -3.06 -2.52
CA GLY A 120 -5.54 -3.63 -2.68
C GLY A 120 -4.46 -2.63 -3.06
N GLY A 121 -4.83 -1.48 -3.65
CA GLY A 121 -3.90 -0.40 -4.01
C GLY A 121 -4.07 0.88 -3.17
N PHE A 122 -4.77 0.78 -2.03
CA PHE A 122 -5.15 1.94 -1.23
C PHE A 122 -4.09 2.27 -0.17
N SER A 123 -3.55 1.25 0.51
CA SER A 123 -2.91 1.41 1.80
C SER A 123 -1.60 2.20 1.71
N GLY A 124 -0.71 1.92 0.76
CA GLY A 124 0.59 2.58 0.71
C GLY A 124 0.48 4.04 0.29
N ALA A 125 -0.33 4.35 -0.73
CA ALA A 125 -0.56 5.73 -1.16
C ALA A 125 -1.25 6.58 -0.08
N ALA A 126 -2.30 6.04 0.56
CA ALA A 126 -3.04 6.75 1.60
C ALA A 126 -2.20 6.96 2.87
N GLN A 127 -1.46 5.94 3.33
CA GLN A 127 -0.59 6.05 4.50
C GLN A 127 0.57 7.02 4.24
N GLY A 128 1.23 6.91 3.08
CA GLY A 128 2.32 7.83 2.71
C GLY A 128 1.87 9.29 2.72
N ALA A 129 0.73 9.58 2.09
CA ALA A 129 0.13 10.91 2.09
C ALA A 129 -0.24 11.38 3.50
N ARG A 130 -0.93 10.53 4.29
CA ARG A 130 -1.35 10.88 5.65
C ARG A 130 -0.17 11.14 6.57
N ASN A 131 0.86 10.31 6.52
CA ASN A 131 2.06 10.46 7.35
C ASN A 131 2.81 11.75 7.02
N ALA A 132 2.99 12.06 5.73
CA ALA A 132 3.63 13.31 5.32
C ALA A 132 2.85 14.54 5.81
N LEU A 133 1.52 14.56 5.61
CA LEU A 133 0.67 15.68 6.06
C LEU A 133 0.65 15.83 7.59
N ASN A 134 0.62 14.72 8.33
CA ASN A 134 0.68 14.74 9.79
C ASN A 134 2.04 15.25 10.30
N GLN A 135 3.15 14.87 9.68
CA GLN A 135 4.48 15.36 10.02
C GLN A 135 4.62 16.87 9.77
N MET A 136 4.00 17.37 8.69
CA MET A 136 3.91 18.80 8.42
C MET A 136 2.94 19.54 9.35
N ARG A 137 2.11 18.81 10.11
CA ARG A 137 1.10 19.34 11.03
C ARG A 137 0.15 20.33 10.35
N VAL A 138 -0.32 19.98 9.16
CA VAL A 138 -1.22 20.83 8.37
C VAL A 138 -2.47 21.22 9.18
N THR A 139 -2.79 22.51 9.15
CA THR A 139 -3.91 23.14 9.85
C THR A 139 -4.77 23.98 8.90
N THR A 140 -5.83 24.59 9.43
CA THR A 140 -6.81 25.34 8.64
C THR A 140 -6.29 26.62 8.00
N GLY A 141 -5.11 27.10 8.40
CA GLY A 141 -4.47 28.29 7.80
C GLY A 141 -3.59 27.96 6.60
N ASP A 142 -3.18 26.71 6.42
CA ASP A 142 -2.04 26.38 5.57
C ASP A 142 -2.39 26.29 4.09
N VAL A 143 -1.45 26.75 3.26
CA VAL A 143 -1.43 26.49 1.82
C VAL A 143 -0.50 25.31 1.57
N VAL A 144 -1.01 24.23 0.99
CA VAL A 144 -0.25 22.99 0.75
C VAL A 144 -0.02 22.83 -0.75
N LEU A 145 1.25 22.75 -1.17
CA LEU A 145 1.63 22.38 -2.53
C LEU A 145 1.89 20.88 -2.61
N ILE A 146 1.27 20.22 -3.59
CA ILE A 146 1.41 18.78 -3.85
C ILE A 146 1.95 18.59 -5.26
N ASN A 147 3.19 18.10 -5.37
CA ASN A 147 3.77 17.77 -6.67
C ASN A 147 3.23 16.44 -7.20
N GLY A 148 2.94 16.38 -8.50
CA GLY A 148 2.42 15.16 -9.12
C GLY A 148 1.06 14.76 -8.55
N ALA A 149 0.19 15.74 -8.31
CA ALA A 149 -1.08 15.58 -7.60
C ALA A 149 -2.05 14.60 -8.29
N SER A 150 -1.86 14.33 -9.58
CA SER A 150 -2.69 13.34 -10.31
C SER A 150 -2.20 11.89 -10.17
N GLY A 151 -1.07 11.66 -9.51
CA GLY A 151 -0.56 10.32 -9.22
C GLY A 151 -1.29 9.64 -8.05
N GLY A 152 -0.95 8.38 -7.77
CA GLY A 152 -1.59 7.59 -6.70
C GLY A 152 -1.50 8.25 -5.32
N LEU A 153 -0.29 8.60 -4.88
CA LEU A 153 -0.08 9.32 -3.62
C LEU A 153 -0.65 10.74 -3.67
N GLY A 154 -0.44 11.46 -4.79
CA GLY A 154 -0.92 12.83 -4.97
C GLY A 154 -2.44 12.96 -4.83
N THR A 155 -3.18 12.02 -5.42
CA THR A 155 -4.65 11.95 -5.35
C THR A 155 -5.13 11.84 -3.91
N MET A 156 -4.45 11.03 -3.10
CA MET A 156 -4.76 10.86 -1.68
C MET A 156 -4.37 12.11 -0.90
N ALA A 157 -3.19 12.67 -1.16
CA ALA A 157 -2.67 13.85 -0.46
C ALA A 157 -3.57 15.07 -0.65
N VAL A 158 -4.11 15.31 -1.86
CA VAL A 158 -5.03 16.42 -2.11
C VAL A 158 -6.26 16.33 -1.22
N GLN A 159 -6.92 15.17 -1.25
CA GLN A 159 -8.17 14.96 -0.52
C GLN A 159 -7.93 14.99 1.00
N LEU A 160 -6.83 14.39 1.47
CA LEU A 160 -6.49 14.39 2.90
C LEU A 160 -6.11 15.78 3.40
N ALA A 161 -5.35 16.57 2.63
CA ALA A 161 -5.02 17.94 3.01
C ALA A 161 -6.29 18.80 3.12
N LYS A 162 -7.23 18.66 2.17
CA LYS A 162 -8.55 19.31 2.25
C LYS A 162 -9.34 18.85 3.48
N ALA A 163 -9.39 17.55 3.76
CA ALA A 163 -10.09 17.00 4.92
C ALA A 163 -9.48 17.43 6.27
N MET A 164 -8.17 17.70 6.30
CA MET A 164 -7.46 18.26 7.46
C MET A 164 -7.66 19.78 7.62
N GLY A 165 -8.34 20.42 6.66
CA GLY A 165 -8.75 21.81 6.73
C GLY A 165 -7.86 22.80 6.00
N ALA A 166 -6.81 22.36 5.29
CA ALA A 166 -5.90 23.26 4.56
C ALA A 166 -6.67 24.33 3.78
N SER A 167 -6.27 25.60 3.97
CA SER A 167 -6.97 26.75 3.39
C SER A 167 -6.96 26.68 1.87
N THR A 168 -5.83 26.30 1.29
CA THR A 168 -5.64 26.10 -0.15
C THR A 168 -4.78 24.86 -0.39
N VAL A 169 -5.16 24.05 -1.38
CA VAL A 169 -4.34 22.94 -1.88
C VAL A 169 -4.00 23.23 -3.33
N ILE A 170 -2.72 23.36 -3.64
CA ILE A 170 -2.19 23.55 -4.99
C ILE A 170 -1.62 22.21 -5.46
N GLY A 171 -1.99 21.75 -6.65
CA GLY A 171 -1.58 20.44 -7.16
C GLY A 171 -0.93 20.55 -8.53
N THR A 172 0.34 20.14 -8.67
CA THR A 172 0.98 20.15 -9.99
C THR A 172 0.63 18.88 -10.77
N ALA A 173 0.20 19.04 -12.01
CA ALA A 173 0.05 17.94 -12.97
C ALA A 173 0.05 18.51 -14.41
N GLY A 174 0.21 17.63 -15.40
CA GLY A 174 0.02 18.00 -16.81
C GLY A 174 -1.42 18.48 -17.06
N GLN A 175 -1.59 19.38 -18.04
CA GLN A 175 -2.86 20.08 -18.31
C GLN A 175 -4.08 19.16 -18.44
N ALA A 176 -3.91 17.97 -19.04
CA ALA A 176 -4.98 16.98 -19.18
C ALA A 176 -5.59 16.51 -17.85
N ASN A 177 -4.86 16.65 -16.73
CA ASN A 177 -5.33 16.26 -15.40
C ASN A 177 -5.94 17.41 -14.60
N HIS A 178 -5.99 18.63 -15.13
CA HIS A 178 -6.42 19.80 -14.36
C HIS A 178 -7.87 19.72 -13.92
N GLU A 179 -8.77 19.19 -14.76
CA GLU A 179 -10.16 18.97 -14.39
C GLU A 179 -10.29 17.94 -13.26
N TYR A 180 -9.51 16.86 -13.34
CA TYR A 180 -9.42 15.87 -12.27
C TYR A 180 -8.90 16.48 -10.96
N LEU A 181 -7.85 17.30 -10.99
CA LEU A 181 -7.38 17.96 -9.77
C LEU A 181 -8.41 18.90 -9.16
N ARG A 182 -9.17 19.63 -9.98
CA ARG A 182 -10.28 20.47 -9.50
C ARG A 182 -11.38 19.64 -8.87
N SER A 183 -11.73 18.48 -9.43
CA SER A 183 -12.74 17.59 -8.85
C SER A 183 -12.33 17.01 -7.50
N LEU A 184 -11.01 16.88 -7.23
CA LEU A 184 -10.47 16.52 -5.92
C LEU A 184 -10.36 17.70 -4.94
N GLY A 185 -10.57 18.93 -5.38
CA GLY A 185 -10.49 20.14 -4.56
C GLY A 185 -9.13 20.84 -4.55
N ALA A 186 -8.24 20.53 -5.50
CA ALA A 186 -6.99 21.24 -5.71
C ALA A 186 -7.11 22.35 -6.77
N VAL A 187 -6.25 23.36 -6.65
CA VAL A 187 -5.96 24.35 -7.69
C VAL A 187 -4.79 23.82 -8.53
N PRO A 188 -4.98 23.53 -9.83
CA PRO A 188 -3.92 23.01 -10.70
C PRO A 188 -2.90 24.07 -11.16
#